data_AF-A0A382GDX4-F1
#
_entry.id   AF-A0A382GDX4-F1
#
_cell.length_a   1.000
_cell.length_b   1.000
_cell.length_c   1.000
_cell.angle_alpha   90.00
_cell.angle_beta   90.00
_cell.angle_gamma   90.00
#
_symmetry.space_group_name_H-M   'P 1'
#
loop_
_entity.id
_entity.type
_entity.pdbx_description
1 polymer ?
#
loop_
_entity_poly.entity_id
_entity_poly.type
_entity_poly.pdbx_seq_one_letter_code
_entity_poly.pdbx_strand_id
1 'polypeptide(L)' 'MTKNLDNEGLKSIVENYDLFFIDLWGVVHNGIRLHKNAIETLNEISNAKKNYILLTNAPRPNNTVKVFLKKMGM' A
#
# COMPACT_ATOMS: atom_id res chain seq x y z
N MET A 1 -0.09 -6.22 -24.55
CA MET A 1 -1.33 -6.85 -24.05
C MET A 1 -1.60 -6.33 -22.66
N THR A 2 -2.81 -5.86 -22.39
CA THR A 2 -3.28 -5.52 -21.04
C THR A 2 -3.49 -6.80 -20.23
N LYS A 3 -3.10 -6.78 -18.96
CA LYS A 3 -3.20 -7.93 -18.06
C LYS A 3 -4.35 -7.71 -17.07
N ASN A 4 -5.21 -8.71 -16.87
CA ASN A 4 -6.31 -8.62 -15.92
C ASN A 4 -5.82 -9.00 -14.51
N LEU A 5 -5.76 -8.00 -13.62
CA LEU A 5 -5.25 -8.18 -12.27
C LEU A 5 -6.30 -8.68 -11.26
N ASP A 6 -7.58 -8.73 -11.62
CA ASP A 6 -8.64 -9.20 -10.71
C ASP A 6 -8.44 -10.67 -10.34
N ASN A 7 -7.90 -11.47 -11.27
CA ASN A 7 -7.59 -12.88 -11.07
C ASN A 7 -6.11 -13.12 -10.73
N GLU A 8 -5.19 -12.44 -11.42
CA GLU A 8 -3.75 -12.72 -11.28
C GLU A 8 -3.08 -11.96 -10.12
N GLY A 9 -3.66 -10.84 -9.70
CA GLY A 9 -3.16 -9.98 -8.63
C GLY A 9 -1.91 -9.18 -8.99
N LEU A 10 -1.54 -8.26 -8.10
CA LEU A 10 -0.37 -7.38 -8.26
C LEU A 10 0.95 -8.16 -8.41
N LYS A 11 1.08 -9.31 -7.73
CA LYS A 11 2.26 -10.19 -7.82
C LYS A 11 2.65 -10.55 -9.26
N SER A 12 1.66 -10.58 -10.16
CA SER A 12 1.84 -10.99 -11.55
C SER A 12 2.57 -9.95 -12.41
N ILE A 13 2.75 -8.73 -11.89
CA ILE A 13 3.38 -7.59 -12.58
C ILE A 13 4.41 -6.86 -11.71
N VAL A 14 4.60 -7.27 -10.45
CA VAL A 14 5.45 -6.54 -9.48
C VAL A 14 6.89 -6.35 -9.97
N GLU A 15 7.43 -7.34 -10.69
CA GLU A 15 8.80 -7.27 -11.22
C GLU A 15 8.98 -6.22 -12.31
N ASN A 16 7.91 -5.81 -12.98
CA ASN A 16 7.96 -4.85 -14.08
C ASN A 16 8.08 -3.40 -13.60
N TYR A 17 8.06 -3.16 -12.28
CA TYR A 17 8.10 -1.84 -11.69
C TYR A 17 9.18 -1.78 -10.60
N ASP A 18 9.84 -0.62 -10.51
CA ASP A 18 10.87 -0.36 -9.50
C ASP A 18 10.33 0.38 -8.26
N LEU A 19 9.22 1.13 -8.44
CA LEU A 19 8.62 1.98 -7.41
C LEU A 19 7.09 1.97 -7.51
N PHE A 20 6.43 1.86 -6.36
CA PHE A 20 4.97 1.93 -6.25
C PHE A 20 4.52 3.16 -5.47
N PHE A 21 3.59 3.95 -6.03
CA PHE A 21 2.83 4.93 -5.27
C PHE A 21 1.50 4.30 -4.86
N ILE A 22 1.26 4.23 -3.55
CA ILE A 22 0.14 3.49 -2.98
C ILE A 22 -0.71 4.45 -2.15
N ASP A 23 -1.99 4.55 -2.49
CA ASP A 23 -2.93 5.36 -1.71
C ASP A 23 -3.18 4.76 -0.33
N LEU A 24 -3.64 5.57 0.62
CA LEU A 24 -3.94 5.15 1.99
C LEU A 24 -5.43 4.91 2.23
N TRP A 25 -6.28 5.92 2.01
CA TRP A 25 -7.68 5.88 2.40
C TRP A 25 -8.51 5.06 1.42
N GLY A 26 -9.14 3.99 1.89
CA GLY A 26 -9.87 3.03 1.06
C GLY A 26 -8.98 1.95 0.43
N VAL A 27 -7.65 2.06 0.54
CA VAL A 27 -6.69 1.07 0.02
C VAL A 27 -5.98 0.35 1.16
N VAL A 28 -5.19 1.07 1.96
CA VAL A 28 -4.48 0.50 3.12
C VAL A 28 -5.37 0.46 4.35
N HIS A 29 -6.25 1.45 4.52
CA HIS A 29 -7.18 1.53 5.65
C HIS A 29 -8.46 2.28 5.34
N ASN A 30 -9.49 2.10 6.16
CA ASN A 30 -10.73 2.87 6.08
C ASN A 30 -10.88 3.93 7.19
N GLY A 31 -9.80 4.20 7.94
CA GLY A 31 -9.77 5.15 9.05
C GLY A 31 -10.17 4.56 10.40
N ILE A 32 -10.63 3.31 10.41
CA ILE A 32 -10.95 2.55 11.63
C ILE A 32 -10.02 1.35 11.77
N ARG A 33 -9.79 0.61 10.67
CA ARG A 33 -8.93 -0.58 10.65
C ARG A 33 -8.07 -0.64 9.39
N LEU A 34 -6.96 -1.37 9.48
CA LEU A 34 -6.12 -1.71 8.33
C LEU A 34 -6.77 -2.83 7.51
N HIS A 35 -6.59 -2.79 6.20
CA HIS A 35 -6.95 -3.89 5.32
C HIS A 35 -5.83 -4.93 5.35
N LYS A 36 -6.10 -6.12 5.91
CA LYS A 36 -5.09 -7.17 6.12
C LYS A 36 -4.31 -7.52 4.86
N ASN A 37 -5.01 -7.73 3.74
CA ASN A 37 -4.38 -8.08 2.46
C ASN A 37 -3.52 -6.93 1.90
N ALA A 38 -3.85 -5.67 2.20
CA ALA A 38 -3.03 -4.53 1.81
C ALA A 38 -1.71 -4.51 2.61
N ILE A 39 -1.76 -4.76 3.92
CA ILE A 39 -0.56 -4.88 4.76
C ILE A 39 0.31 -6.05 4.31
N GLU A 40 -0.30 -7.21 4.03
CA GLU A 40 0.40 -8.36 3.46
C GLU A 40 1.07 -8.00 2.12
N THR A 41 0.38 -7.28 1.25
CA THR A 41 0.95 -6.83 -0.02
C THR A 41 2.15 -5.88 0.17
N LEU A 42 2.09 -4.93 1.11
CA LEU A 42 3.21 -4.03 1.42
C LEU A 42 4.43 -4.80 1.97
N ASN A 43 4.19 -5.83 2.78
CA ASN A 43 5.24 -6.73 3.25
C ASN A 43 5.87 -7.50 2.08
N GLU A 44 5.05 -8.02 1.16
CA GLU A 44 5.56 -8.74 -0.01
C GLU A 44 6.33 -7.84 -0.99
N ILE A 45 5.90 -6.59 -1.19
CA ILE A 45 6.67 -5.60 -1.95
C ILE A 45 8.04 -5.35 -1.29
N SER A 46 8.07 -5.25 0.04
CA SER A 46 9.31 -5.09 0.81
C SER A 46 10.22 -6.32 0.70
N ASN A 47 9.65 -7.53 0.80
CA ASN A 47 10.35 -8.81 0.65
C ASN A 47 10.95 -8.97 -0.75
N ALA A 48 10.24 -8.50 -1.77
CA ALA A 48 10.71 -8.42 -3.15
C ALA A 48 11.77 -7.33 -3.37
N LYS A 49 12.17 -6.60 -2.33
CA LYS A 49 13.14 -5.48 -2.38
C LYS A 49 12.74 -4.36 -3.35
N LYS A 50 11.44 -4.17 -3.55
CA LYS A 50 10.89 -3.07 -4.34
C LYS A 50 10.57 -1.90 -3.42
N ASN A 51 10.66 -0.68 -3.96
CA ASN A 51 10.36 0.52 -3.19
C ASN A 51 8.87 0.87 -3.30
N TYR A 52 8.32 1.45 -2.24
CA TYR A 52 7.00 2.07 -2.32
C TYR A 52 6.91 3.36 -1.48
N ILE A 53 6.01 4.24 -1.89
CA ILE A 53 5.66 5.48 -1.21
C ILE A 53 4.17 5.45 -0.94
N LEU A 54 3.81 5.59 0.35
CA LEU A 54 2.43 5.81 0.75
C LEU A 54 2.08 7.28 0.49
N LEU A 55 1.11 7.50 -0.39
CA LEU A 55 0.67 8.83 -0.82
C LEU A 55 -0.79 9.03 -0.36
N THR A 56 -1.14 10.23 0.09
CA THR A 56 -2.51 10.51 0.51
C THR A 56 -2.87 11.97 0.29
N ASN A 57 -4.14 12.20 -0.02
CA ASN A 57 -4.73 13.54 -0.08
C ASN A 57 -5.15 14.07 1.30
N ALA A 58 -4.84 13.36 2.40
CA ALA A 58 -5.12 13.86 3.73
C ALA A 58 -4.46 15.25 3.90
N PRO A 59 -5.20 16.28 4.33
CA PRO A 59 -4.68 17.64 4.49
C PRO A 59 -3.87 17.75 5.81
N ARG A 60 -3.08 16.73 6.13
CA ARG A 60 -2.34 16.57 7.37
C ARG A 60 -0.86 16.34 7.06
N PRO A 61 0.06 16.89 7.88
CA PRO A 61 1.48 16.60 7.73
C PRO A 61 1.80 15.10 7.86
N ASN A 62 2.86 14.66 7.19
CA ASN A 62 3.29 13.25 7.16
C ASN A 62 3.44 12.63 8.56
N ASN A 63 3.94 13.39 9.55
CA ASN A 63 4.14 12.87 10.90
C ASN A 63 2.81 12.49 11.57
N THR A 64 1.76 13.29 11.39
CA THR A 64 0.43 13.01 11.93
C THR A 64 -0.16 11.75 11.31
N VAL A 65 0.00 11.57 9.99
CA VAL A 65 -0.44 10.37 9.28
C VAL A 65 0.33 9.13 9.77
N LYS A 66 1.65 9.23 9.93
CA LYS A 66 2.48 8.13 10.47
C LYS A 66 2.05 7.70 11.87
N VAL A 67 1.84 8.65 12.77
CA VAL A 67 1.37 8.35 14.14
C VAL A 67 -0.02 7.69 14.12
N PHE A 68 -0.90 8.16 13.22
CA PHE A 68 -2.23 7.57 13.06
C PHE A 68 -2.16 6.11 12.60
N LEU A 69 -1.39 5.82 11.55
CA LEU A 69 -1.20 4.45 11.05
C LEU A 69 -0.61 3.52 12.13
N LYS A 70 0.39 3.98 12.88
CA LYS A 70 0.97 3.22 14.00
C LYS A 70 -0.07 2.88 15.08
N LYS A 71 -0.97 3.81 15.42
CA LYS A 71 -2.05 3.56 16.38
C LYS A 71 -3.05 2.51 15.87
N MET A 72 -3.17 2.33 14.56
CA MET A 72 -3.99 1.28 13.94
C MET A 72 -3.28 -0.08 13.88
N GLY A 73 -2.01 -0.17 14.29
CA GLY A 73 -1.22 -1.40 14.29
C GLY A 73 -0.42 -1.64 13.01
N MET A 74 -0.16 -0.58 12.23
CA MET A 74 0.76 -0.63 11.08
C MET A 74 2.20 -0.40 11.51
#